data_AF-A0A1B4PM25-F1
#
_entry.id   AF-A0A1B4PM25-F1
#
_cell.length_a   1.000
_cell.length_b   1.000
_cell.length_c   1.000
_cell.angle_alpha   90.00
_cell.angle_beta   90.00
_cell.angle_gamma   90.00
#
_symmetry.space_group_name_H-M   'P 1'
#
loop_
_entity.id
_entity.type
_entity.pdbx_description
1 polymer ?
#
loop_
_entity_poly.entity_id
_entity_poly.type
_entity_poly.pdbx_seq_one_letter_code
_entity_poly.pdbx_strand_id
1 'polypeptide(L)'
;MSSISDEGQRGLSRVLQMLKTFFRAPRDLWPYVLTWAIAILAIPFCELVVSGAATQHLQVPPVDTPKSLVDRGYTPEFLAERIMAEMSKISNDSGWVPHDPPLSYNGPDFKLPGQEMSYSSIVGLLKTIAFSDKQDVVVHIGITRRSEGEDLYDAHVRIENGPFNTAPADVRFTGNDFNQSVRKIAIEVMRLADPNTLASHLVKVENDGKCSLKKCSYHEAEKIYNSLLALPGSPQRQWALAGKGWLLLRQNRSEEAELQTRDALLRYPHSAILRANLGIALEQEKRIDDALRELRAGAREKSSTADNQRLLGDVLLHAQRYDEALKAFRRASEMRPQDPQILHDWGEALVKNGQFEEAITILSLAADLRPDFAPLYAEWGRALEGKGDFPHAAQKYAEAERRDPIDLAALTPHEKQLALLDPKFRASGLYASQHVAGREIVRRFGFADSMRDLRQEATL
;
A
#
# COMPACT_ATOMS: atom_id res chain seq x y z
N MET A 1 -35.88 -15.26 -14.13
CA MET A 1 -34.90 -15.83 -15.10
C MET A 1 -35.45 -15.64 -16.50
N SER A 2 -35.00 -14.61 -17.24
CA SER A 2 -34.98 -14.57 -18.73
C SER A 2 -34.78 -13.12 -19.22
N SER A 3 -33.59 -12.56 -19.01
CA SER A 3 -33.16 -11.37 -19.76
C SER A 3 -31.64 -11.36 -19.99
N ILE A 4 -31.05 -12.56 -20.16
CA ILE A 4 -29.71 -12.67 -20.75
C ILE A 4 -29.92 -12.57 -22.26
N SER A 5 -29.25 -11.58 -22.82
CA SER A 5 -29.64 -10.81 -23.99
C SER A 5 -29.59 -11.57 -25.30
N ASP A 6 -30.57 -11.24 -26.14
CA ASP A 6 -30.67 -11.53 -27.57
C ASP A 6 -29.40 -11.09 -28.36
N GLU A 7 -28.54 -10.24 -27.77
CA GLU A 7 -27.25 -9.84 -28.30
C GLU A 7 -26.18 -10.94 -28.23
N GLY A 8 -26.18 -11.78 -27.20
CA GLY A 8 -25.24 -12.89 -27.06
C GLY A 8 -25.46 -13.98 -28.12
N GLN A 9 -26.72 -14.27 -28.44
CA GLN A 9 -27.08 -15.20 -29.51
C GLN A 9 -26.76 -14.63 -30.91
N ARG A 10 -26.96 -13.33 -31.14
CA ARG A 10 -26.55 -12.66 -32.39
C ARG A 10 -25.03 -12.59 -32.56
N GLY A 11 -24.28 -12.44 -31.47
CA GLY A 11 -22.80 -12.50 -31.47
C GLY A 11 -22.29 -13.89 -31.86
N LEU A 12 -22.83 -14.93 -31.24
CA LEU A 12 -22.53 -16.33 -31.57
C LEU A 12 -22.88 -16.70 -33.02
N SER A 13 -24.03 -16.24 -33.54
CA SER A 13 -24.43 -16.51 -34.92
C SER A 13 -23.51 -15.84 -35.93
N ARG A 14 -23.04 -14.61 -35.67
CA ARG A 14 -22.04 -13.91 -36.51
C ARG A 14 -20.69 -14.61 -36.50
N VAL A 15 -20.22 -15.10 -35.35
CA VAL A 15 -18.98 -15.87 -35.24
C VAL A 15 -19.08 -17.19 -36.00
N LEU A 16 -20.20 -17.91 -35.85
CA LEU A 16 -20.48 -19.14 -36.61
C LEU A 16 -20.59 -18.89 -38.13
N GLN A 17 -21.13 -17.74 -38.54
CA GLN A 17 -21.24 -17.36 -39.95
C GLN A 17 -19.88 -16.97 -40.53
N MET A 18 -19.04 -16.27 -39.76
CA MET A 18 -17.63 -16.01 -40.12
C MET A 18 -16.82 -17.30 -40.22
N LEU A 19 -17.00 -18.25 -39.30
CA LEU A 19 -16.35 -19.56 -39.36
C LEU A 19 -16.78 -20.33 -40.61
N LYS A 20 -18.07 -20.31 -40.97
CA LYS A 20 -18.59 -20.97 -42.19
C LYS A 20 -18.06 -20.35 -43.49
N THR A 21 -17.83 -19.04 -43.54
CA THR A 21 -17.17 -18.40 -44.69
C THR A 21 -15.66 -18.67 -44.69
N PHE A 22 -15.02 -18.75 -43.52
CA PHE A 22 -13.61 -19.09 -43.36
C PHE A 22 -13.28 -20.50 -43.88
N PHE A 23 -14.13 -21.49 -43.57
CA PHE A 23 -13.95 -22.88 -44.06
C PHE A 23 -14.35 -23.12 -45.52
N ARG A 24 -14.87 -22.10 -46.23
CA ARG A 24 -15.20 -22.14 -47.67
C ARG A 24 -14.09 -21.60 -48.57
N ALA A 25 -12.93 -21.22 -48.02
CA ALA A 25 -11.81 -20.73 -48.80
C ALA A 25 -11.30 -21.81 -49.79
N PRO A 26 -10.96 -21.43 -51.04
CA PRO A 26 -10.33 -22.32 -52.03
C PRO A 26 -9.14 -23.09 -51.44
N ARG A 27 -9.00 -24.39 -51.78
CA ARG A 27 -7.92 -25.26 -51.27
C ARG A 27 -6.52 -24.67 -51.49
N ASP A 28 -6.35 -23.90 -52.55
CA ASP A 28 -5.06 -23.29 -52.93
C ASP A 28 -4.64 -22.12 -52.00
N LEU A 29 -5.58 -21.53 -51.25
CA LEU A 29 -5.32 -20.46 -50.30
C LEU A 29 -5.07 -20.97 -48.88
N TRP A 30 -5.39 -22.24 -48.58
CA TRP A 30 -5.21 -22.82 -47.26
C TRP A 30 -3.77 -22.79 -46.73
N PRO A 31 -2.71 -22.99 -47.54
CA PRO A 31 -1.35 -22.84 -47.05
C PRO A 31 -1.08 -21.44 -46.47
N TYR A 32 -1.61 -20.39 -47.10
CA TYR A 32 -1.46 -19.01 -46.64
C TYR A 32 -2.38 -18.70 -45.45
N VAL A 33 -3.66 -19.06 -45.54
CA VAL A 33 -4.64 -18.82 -44.46
C VAL A 33 -4.26 -19.57 -43.18
N LEU A 34 -3.77 -20.82 -43.30
CA LEU A 34 -3.33 -21.62 -42.16
C LEU A 34 -2.08 -21.02 -41.51
N THR A 35 -1.10 -20.54 -42.29
CA THR A 35 0.08 -19.87 -41.72
C THR A 35 -0.28 -18.60 -40.95
N TRP A 36 -1.18 -17.77 -41.48
CA TRP A 36 -1.65 -16.56 -40.77
C TRP A 36 -2.51 -16.91 -39.55
N ALA A 37 -3.37 -17.93 -39.63
CA ALA A 37 -4.16 -18.37 -38.49
C ALA A 37 -3.27 -18.93 -37.36
N ILE A 38 -2.25 -19.71 -37.68
CA ILE A 38 -1.26 -20.19 -36.72
C ILE A 38 -0.46 -19.02 -36.14
N ALA A 39 -0.02 -18.06 -36.96
CA ALA A 39 0.69 -16.88 -36.48
C ALA A 39 -0.16 -16.05 -35.51
N ILE A 40 -1.43 -15.81 -35.84
CA ILE A 40 -2.38 -15.07 -34.98
C ILE A 40 -2.63 -15.80 -33.67
N LEU A 41 -2.75 -17.13 -33.68
CA LEU A 41 -2.91 -17.93 -32.46
C LEU A 41 -1.60 -18.07 -31.66
N ALA A 42 -0.45 -17.96 -32.32
CA ALA A 42 0.85 -18.02 -31.66
C ALA A 42 1.23 -16.71 -30.94
N ILE A 43 0.76 -15.54 -31.41
CA ILE A 43 1.02 -14.25 -30.77
C ILE A 43 0.64 -14.23 -29.28
N PRO A 44 -0.60 -14.56 -28.86
CA PRO A 44 -0.97 -14.54 -27.44
C PRO A 44 -0.20 -15.59 -26.62
N PHE A 45 0.15 -16.73 -27.23
CA PHE A 45 0.99 -17.73 -26.57
C PHE A 45 2.43 -17.22 -26.35
N CYS A 46 3.02 -16.57 -27.36
CA CYS A 46 4.32 -15.93 -27.24
C CYS A 46 4.31 -14.79 -26.21
N GLU A 47 3.26 -13.95 -26.19
CA GLU A 47 3.10 -12.91 -25.17
C GLU A 47 3.00 -13.52 -23.77
N LEU A 48 2.20 -14.57 -23.58
CA LEU A 48 2.08 -15.27 -22.31
C LEU A 48 3.43 -15.84 -21.86
N VAL A 49 4.14 -16.51 -22.76
CA VAL A 49 5.45 -17.13 -22.49
C VAL A 49 6.53 -16.07 -22.19
N VAL A 50 6.57 -14.98 -22.95
CA VAL A 50 7.51 -13.87 -22.71
C VAL A 50 7.19 -13.17 -21.39
N SER A 51 5.91 -12.94 -21.09
CA SER A 51 5.45 -12.38 -19.82
C SER A 51 5.83 -13.28 -18.63
N GLY A 52 5.63 -14.60 -18.77
CA GLY A 52 6.05 -15.58 -17.78
C GLY A 52 7.57 -15.62 -17.58
N ALA A 53 8.35 -15.50 -18.65
CA ALA A 53 9.81 -15.45 -18.57
C ALA A 53 10.33 -14.13 -17.97
N ALA A 54 9.64 -13.01 -18.23
CA ALA A 54 9.97 -11.70 -17.66
C ALA A 54 9.58 -11.55 -16.19
N THR A 55 8.71 -12.43 -15.67
CA THR A 55 8.24 -12.40 -14.28
C THR A 55 9.15 -13.26 -13.41
N GLN A 56 9.70 -12.71 -12.33
CA GLN A 56 10.43 -13.48 -11.33
C GLN A 56 9.44 -14.14 -10.36
N HIS A 57 9.45 -15.47 -10.27
CA HIS A 57 8.60 -16.22 -9.33
C HIS A 57 9.36 -16.51 -8.04
N LEU A 58 8.60 -16.67 -6.95
CA LEU A 58 9.12 -17.18 -5.68
C LEU A 58 8.61 -18.62 -5.50
N GLN A 59 9.54 -19.58 -5.59
CA GLN A 59 9.23 -21.00 -5.53
C GLN A 59 9.53 -21.54 -4.13
N VAL A 60 8.59 -22.31 -3.58
CA VAL A 60 8.77 -23.02 -2.32
C VAL A 60 8.59 -24.53 -2.59
N PRO A 61 9.69 -25.28 -2.81
CA PRO A 61 9.63 -26.74 -2.90
C PRO A 61 9.08 -27.38 -1.61
N PRO A 62 8.70 -28.66 -1.65
CA PRO A 62 8.28 -29.39 -0.46
C PRO A 62 9.31 -29.27 0.67
N VAL A 63 8.83 -29.02 1.88
CA VAL A 63 9.68 -28.77 3.06
C VAL A 63 10.28 -30.08 3.56
N ASP A 64 11.60 -30.17 3.70
CA ASP A 64 12.22 -31.35 4.32
C ASP A 64 11.78 -31.44 5.79
N THR A 65 11.03 -32.50 6.12
CA THR A 65 10.22 -32.56 7.36
C THR A 65 10.50 -33.84 8.13
N PRO A 66 10.77 -33.76 9.46
CA PRO A 66 11.06 -34.93 10.27
C PRO A 66 9.79 -35.77 10.49
N LYS A 67 9.98 -37.09 10.63
CA LYS A 67 8.86 -38.05 10.83
C LYS A 67 7.90 -37.64 11.94
N SER A 68 8.41 -37.08 13.05
CA SER A 68 7.58 -36.65 14.18
C SER A 68 6.54 -35.58 13.83
N LEU A 69 6.79 -34.75 12.82
CA LEU A 69 5.82 -33.77 12.30
C LEU A 69 4.92 -34.40 11.23
N VAL A 70 5.46 -35.26 10.38
CA VAL A 70 4.67 -35.99 9.37
C VAL A 70 3.60 -36.87 10.02
N ASP A 71 3.94 -37.58 11.10
CA ASP A 71 3.02 -38.42 11.89
C ASP A 71 1.88 -37.60 12.52
N ARG A 72 2.06 -36.28 12.67
CA ARG A 72 1.05 -35.33 13.16
C ARG A 72 0.23 -34.68 12.03
N GLY A 73 0.44 -35.10 10.78
CA GLY A 73 -0.26 -34.59 9.60
C GLY A 73 0.42 -33.39 8.92
N TYR A 74 1.62 -32.99 9.35
CA TYR A 74 2.39 -31.93 8.71
C TYR A 74 3.27 -32.52 7.61
N THR A 75 2.68 -32.79 6.44
CA THR A 75 3.44 -33.29 5.28
C THR A 75 4.32 -32.19 4.67
N PRO A 76 5.41 -32.54 3.97
CA PRO A 76 6.27 -31.59 3.25
C PRO A 76 5.52 -30.59 2.38
N GLU A 77 4.53 -31.06 1.62
CA GLU A 77 3.73 -30.25 0.69
C GLU A 77 2.78 -29.34 1.46
N PHE A 78 2.10 -29.88 2.49
CA PHE A 78 1.20 -29.10 3.34
C PHE A 78 1.93 -27.94 4.02
N LEU A 79 3.15 -28.19 4.50
CA LEU A 79 4.02 -27.18 5.09
C LEU A 79 4.38 -26.08 4.08
N ALA A 80 4.80 -26.46 2.87
CA ALA A 80 5.12 -25.51 1.80
C ALA A 80 3.90 -24.61 1.48
N GLU A 81 2.73 -25.21 1.28
CA GLU A 81 1.47 -24.50 1.01
C GLU A 81 1.10 -23.51 2.11
N ARG A 82 1.21 -23.93 3.39
CA ARG A 82 0.91 -23.07 4.54
C ARG A 82 1.87 -21.89 4.63
N ILE A 83 3.16 -22.11 4.36
CA ILE A 83 4.17 -21.05 4.35
C ILE A 83 3.89 -20.07 3.22
N MET A 84 3.63 -20.54 2.00
CA MET A 84 3.26 -19.68 0.87
C MET A 84 1.97 -18.89 1.13
N ALA A 85 0.98 -19.48 1.79
CA ALA A 85 -0.24 -18.78 2.14
C ALA A 85 0.02 -17.61 3.11
N GLU A 86 0.91 -17.77 4.09
CA GLU A 86 1.32 -16.67 4.97
C GLU A 86 2.17 -15.63 4.23
N MET A 87 3.07 -16.06 3.35
CA MET A 87 3.85 -15.14 2.50
C MET A 87 2.96 -14.31 1.57
N SER A 88 1.91 -14.92 1.00
CA SER A 88 0.91 -14.22 0.19
C SER A 88 0.16 -13.17 0.99
N LYS A 89 -0.20 -13.45 2.26
CA LYS A 89 -0.79 -12.42 3.15
C LYS A 89 0.15 -11.24 3.35
N ILE A 90 1.45 -11.49 3.57
CA ILE A 90 2.47 -10.42 3.69
C ILE A 90 2.55 -9.63 2.37
N SER A 91 2.53 -10.32 1.22
CA SER A 91 2.64 -9.71 -0.10
C SER A 91 1.48 -8.80 -0.49
N ASN A 92 0.28 -9.06 0.05
CA ASN A 92 -0.88 -8.21 -0.17
C ASN A 92 -0.70 -6.81 0.46
N ASP A 93 0.30 -6.63 1.32
CA ASP A 93 0.60 -5.37 1.99
C ASP A 93 1.80 -4.62 1.35
N SER A 94 2.25 -5.04 0.16
CA SER A 94 3.40 -4.46 -0.55
C SER A 94 3.23 -2.98 -0.93
N GLY A 95 1.99 -2.55 -1.19
CA GLY A 95 1.68 -1.18 -1.62
C GLY A 95 1.59 -0.13 -0.50
N TRP A 96 1.85 -0.51 0.76
CA TRP A 96 1.74 0.41 1.90
C TRP A 96 2.88 1.43 1.96
N VAL A 97 4.09 1.02 1.57
CA VAL A 97 5.23 1.93 1.39
C VAL A 97 5.31 2.35 -0.08
N PRO A 98 5.27 3.66 -0.38
CA PRO A 98 5.30 4.15 -1.75
C PRO A 98 6.54 3.73 -2.54
N HIS A 99 6.34 3.35 -3.80
CA HIS A 99 7.40 3.02 -4.74
C HIS A 99 6.96 3.36 -6.18
N ASP A 100 7.92 3.45 -7.10
CA ASP A 100 7.61 3.65 -8.52
C ASP A 100 6.93 2.38 -9.11
N PRO A 101 5.88 2.51 -9.95
CA PRO A 101 5.30 1.42 -10.73
C PRO A 101 6.31 0.90 -11.75
N PRO A 102 6.22 -0.37 -12.15
CA PRO A 102 7.38 -1.24 -12.20
C PRO A 102 8.40 -0.82 -13.27
N LEU A 103 9.60 -0.48 -12.81
CA LEU A 103 10.82 -0.99 -13.41
C LEU A 103 10.95 -2.47 -12.99
N SER A 104 10.18 -3.36 -13.62
CA SER A 104 10.26 -4.83 -13.53
C SER A 104 9.98 -5.54 -12.18
N TYR A 105 9.09 -5.01 -11.33
CA TYR A 105 8.69 -5.67 -10.08
C TYR A 105 7.16 -5.83 -9.96
N ASN A 106 6.65 -7.04 -10.20
CA ASN A 106 5.21 -7.38 -10.10
C ASN A 106 4.84 -8.01 -8.74
N GLY A 107 5.70 -7.90 -7.73
CA GLY A 107 5.58 -8.72 -6.52
C GLY A 107 5.91 -10.20 -6.80
N PRO A 108 6.16 -11.01 -5.75
CA PRO A 108 6.45 -12.42 -5.93
C PRO A 108 5.16 -13.17 -6.32
N ASP A 109 5.15 -13.72 -7.53
CA ASP A 109 4.17 -14.74 -7.91
C ASP A 109 4.63 -16.09 -7.33
N PHE A 110 3.90 -16.58 -6.32
CA PHE A 110 4.26 -17.78 -5.56
C PHE A 110 3.85 -19.03 -6.32
N LYS A 111 4.79 -19.96 -6.55
CA LYS A 111 4.51 -21.22 -7.26
C LYS A 111 5.04 -22.43 -6.51
N LEU A 112 4.20 -23.47 -6.46
CA LEU A 112 4.65 -24.84 -6.19
C LEU A 112 5.36 -25.37 -7.44
N PRO A 113 6.60 -25.89 -7.34
CA PRO A 113 7.26 -26.51 -8.48
C PRO A 113 6.47 -27.75 -8.95
N GLY A 114 6.03 -27.76 -10.22
CA GLY A 114 5.55 -28.97 -10.91
C GLY A 114 4.18 -28.94 -11.60
N GLN A 115 3.39 -27.87 -11.56
CA GLN A 115 1.99 -27.96 -12.05
C GLN A 115 1.75 -27.82 -13.57
N GLU A 116 2.71 -27.43 -14.42
CA GLU A 116 2.50 -27.47 -15.88
C GLU A 116 3.80 -27.71 -16.67
N MET A 117 4.05 -28.94 -17.12
CA MET A 117 5.36 -29.32 -17.71
C MET A 117 5.67 -28.67 -19.07
N SER A 118 4.67 -28.35 -19.90
CA SER A 118 4.92 -27.80 -21.25
C SER A 118 5.26 -26.30 -21.21
N TYR A 119 4.43 -25.51 -20.52
CA TYR A 119 4.62 -24.06 -20.37
C TYR A 119 5.87 -23.73 -19.51
N SER A 120 6.06 -24.42 -18.38
CA SER A 120 7.20 -24.17 -17.49
C SER A 120 8.56 -24.47 -18.13
N SER A 121 8.65 -25.49 -19.00
CA SER A 121 9.89 -25.84 -19.70
C SER A 121 10.31 -24.75 -20.69
N ILE A 122 9.35 -24.20 -21.45
CA ILE A 122 9.62 -23.12 -22.42
C ILE A 122 9.99 -21.83 -21.70
N VAL A 123 9.27 -21.48 -20.61
CA VAL A 123 9.60 -20.33 -19.76
C VAL A 123 10.98 -20.47 -19.14
N GLY A 124 11.33 -21.65 -18.59
CA GLY A 124 12.64 -21.91 -18.01
C GLY A 124 13.77 -21.80 -19.03
N LEU A 125 13.58 -22.32 -20.25
CA LEU A 125 14.54 -22.14 -21.34
C LEU A 125 14.70 -20.66 -21.72
N LEU A 126 13.60 -19.91 -21.84
CA LEU A 126 13.68 -18.48 -22.15
C LEU A 126 14.33 -17.66 -21.03
N LYS A 127 14.12 -18.02 -19.76
CA LYS A 127 14.82 -17.39 -18.63
C LYS A 127 16.33 -17.60 -18.69
N THR A 128 16.79 -18.80 -19.05
CA THR A 128 18.23 -19.06 -19.18
C THR A 128 18.87 -18.35 -20.36
N ILE A 129 18.15 -18.19 -21.49
CA ILE A 129 18.69 -17.61 -22.72
C ILE A 129 18.54 -16.08 -22.79
N ALA A 130 17.37 -15.55 -22.38
CA ALA A 130 16.98 -14.17 -22.66
C ALA A 130 16.62 -13.34 -21.42
N PHE A 131 16.34 -13.97 -20.27
CA PHE A 131 15.97 -13.28 -19.01
C PHE A 131 16.82 -13.77 -17.83
N SER A 132 18.14 -13.83 -18.04
CA SER A 132 19.09 -14.37 -17.04
C SER A 132 19.13 -13.57 -15.73
N ASP A 133 18.65 -12.33 -15.73
CA ASP A 133 18.47 -11.45 -14.57
C ASP A 133 17.13 -11.65 -13.83
N LYS A 134 16.23 -12.49 -14.35
CA LYS A 134 14.88 -12.78 -13.81
C LYS A 134 14.72 -14.24 -13.38
N GLN A 135 15.81 -14.85 -12.92
CA GLN A 135 15.80 -16.20 -12.36
C GLN A 135 14.86 -16.29 -11.16
N ASP A 136 14.12 -17.39 -11.07
CA ASP A 136 13.20 -17.62 -9.96
C ASP A 136 13.98 -17.73 -8.65
N VAL A 137 13.43 -17.10 -7.62
CA VAL A 137 13.94 -17.21 -6.26
C VAL A 137 13.43 -18.53 -5.70
N VAL A 138 14.32 -19.41 -5.27
CA VAL A 138 13.95 -20.72 -4.72
C VAL A 138 14.22 -20.72 -3.22
N VAL A 139 13.21 -21.08 -2.43
CA VAL A 139 13.27 -21.10 -0.97
C VAL A 139 13.36 -22.55 -0.50
N HIS A 140 14.54 -22.97 -0.08
CA HIS A 140 14.76 -24.29 0.51
C HIS A 140 14.53 -24.21 2.03
N ILE A 141 13.65 -25.07 2.53
CA ILE A 141 13.31 -25.12 3.95
C ILE A 141 13.49 -26.57 4.43
N GLY A 142 14.30 -26.76 5.45
CA GLY A 142 14.47 -28.04 6.13
C GLY A 142 14.24 -27.92 7.63
N ILE A 143 13.45 -28.80 8.21
CA ILE A 143 13.11 -28.81 9.63
C ILE A 143 13.86 -29.95 10.31
N THR A 144 14.59 -29.64 11.37
CA THR A 144 15.25 -30.65 12.20
C THR A 144 14.69 -30.61 13.62
N ARG A 145 14.68 -31.78 14.27
CA ARG A 145 14.29 -31.89 15.68
C ARG A 145 15.52 -31.70 16.56
N ARG A 146 15.42 -30.82 17.56
CA ARG A 146 16.57 -30.43 18.39
C ARG A 146 16.93 -31.46 19.46
N SER A 147 15.93 -32.06 20.12
CA SER A 147 16.12 -33.04 21.18
C SER A 147 15.01 -34.08 21.16
N GLU A 148 15.35 -35.35 21.41
CA GLU A 148 14.39 -36.47 21.37
C GLU A 148 13.30 -36.39 22.46
N GLY A 149 13.56 -35.65 23.56
CA GLY A 149 12.64 -35.50 24.69
C GLY A 149 11.77 -34.25 24.69
N GLU A 150 12.06 -33.27 23.82
CA GLU A 150 11.33 -31.99 23.75
C GLU A 150 10.66 -31.83 22.37
N ASP A 151 9.52 -31.14 22.32
CA ASP A 151 8.81 -30.83 21.06
C ASP A 151 9.37 -29.53 20.45
N LEU A 152 10.70 -29.48 20.30
CA LEU A 152 11.46 -28.33 19.79
C LEU A 152 12.08 -28.64 18.43
N TYR A 153 11.92 -27.70 17.50
CA TYR A 153 12.38 -27.80 16.12
C TYR A 153 13.12 -26.54 15.69
N ASP A 154 14.02 -26.73 14.74
CA ASP A 154 14.74 -25.67 14.04
C ASP A 154 14.41 -25.77 12.55
N ALA A 155 13.83 -24.71 11.97
CA ALA A 155 13.62 -24.59 10.53
C ALA A 155 14.80 -23.82 9.92
N HIS A 156 15.57 -24.51 9.09
CA HIS A 156 16.69 -23.98 8.32
C HIS A 156 16.17 -23.44 7.00
N VAL A 157 16.28 -22.13 6.79
CA VAL A 157 15.86 -21.45 5.56
C VAL A 157 17.09 -21.06 4.76
N ARG A 158 17.09 -21.41 3.48
CA ARG A 158 18.11 -21.01 2.51
C ARG A 158 17.44 -20.53 1.22
N ILE A 159 18.02 -19.50 0.61
CA ILE A 159 17.50 -18.92 -0.62
C ILE A 159 18.51 -19.05 -1.74
N GLU A 160 18.02 -19.33 -2.95
CA GLU A 160 18.75 -19.26 -4.20
C GLU A 160 18.16 -18.18 -5.09
N ASN A 161 19.02 -17.45 -5.82
CA ASN A 161 18.68 -16.35 -6.73
C ASN A 161 17.93 -15.13 -6.14
N GLY A 162 17.74 -15.05 -4.82
CA GLY A 162 17.26 -13.88 -4.08
C GLY A 162 18.36 -12.90 -3.62
N PRO A 163 18.00 -11.82 -2.91
CA PRO A 163 18.95 -10.81 -2.47
C PRO A 163 19.93 -11.32 -1.39
N PHE A 164 19.53 -12.28 -0.56
CA PHE A 164 20.32 -12.80 0.56
C PHE A 164 20.71 -14.30 0.41
N ASN A 165 21.18 -14.71 -0.78
CA ASN A 165 21.44 -16.13 -1.12
C ASN A 165 22.46 -16.87 -0.23
N THR A 166 23.37 -16.14 0.42
CA THR A 166 24.41 -16.73 1.26
C THR A 166 24.12 -16.63 2.75
N ALA A 167 22.95 -16.11 3.14
CA ALA A 167 22.58 -15.94 4.54
C ALA A 167 21.62 -17.08 4.96
N PRO A 168 22.11 -18.17 5.57
CA PRO A 168 21.22 -19.13 6.20
C PRO A 168 20.53 -18.47 7.39
N ALA A 169 19.25 -18.79 7.59
CA ALA A 169 18.50 -18.36 8.75
C ALA A 169 17.82 -19.54 9.43
N ASP A 170 17.93 -19.58 10.76
CA ASP A 170 17.31 -20.63 11.57
C ASP A 170 16.15 -20.05 12.38
N VAL A 171 14.96 -20.61 12.19
CA VAL A 171 13.75 -20.24 12.94
C VAL A 171 13.43 -21.32 13.95
N ARG A 172 13.47 -20.95 15.22
CA ARG A 172 13.22 -21.87 16.34
C ARG A 172 11.74 -21.89 16.68
N PHE A 173 11.18 -23.08 16.88
CA PHE A 173 9.77 -23.21 17.25
C PHE A 173 9.43 -24.48 18.04
N THR A 174 8.24 -24.46 18.66
CA THR A 174 7.66 -25.62 19.35
C THR A 174 6.60 -26.26 18.46
N GLY A 175 6.49 -27.59 18.46
CA GLY A 175 5.49 -28.27 17.64
C GLY A 175 4.04 -27.98 18.06
N ASN A 176 3.81 -27.42 19.26
CA ASN A 176 2.48 -27.11 19.78
C ASN A 176 1.89 -25.78 19.25
N ASP A 177 2.70 -24.85 18.73
CA ASP A 177 2.24 -23.56 18.20
C ASP A 177 2.53 -23.43 16.70
N PHE A 178 2.01 -24.38 15.93
CA PHE A 178 2.36 -24.51 14.52
C PHE A 178 1.96 -23.30 13.66
N ASN A 179 0.80 -22.68 13.93
CA ASN A 179 0.36 -21.51 13.17
C ASN A 179 1.29 -20.31 13.37
N GLN A 180 1.73 -20.04 14.62
CA GLN A 180 2.71 -19.00 14.87
C GLN A 180 4.07 -19.35 14.26
N SER A 181 4.44 -20.64 14.27
CA SER A 181 5.68 -21.16 13.69
C SER A 181 5.76 -20.94 12.18
N VAL A 182 4.71 -21.32 11.45
CA VAL A 182 4.59 -21.08 9.99
C VAL A 182 4.69 -19.59 9.70
N ARG A 183 4.03 -18.72 10.48
CA ARG A 183 4.12 -17.27 10.29
C ARG A 183 5.55 -16.75 10.51
N LYS A 184 6.26 -17.24 11.54
CA LYS A 184 7.66 -16.86 11.80
C LYS A 184 8.58 -17.30 10.64
N ILE A 185 8.38 -18.52 10.14
CA ILE A 185 9.12 -19.03 8.98
C ILE A 185 8.83 -18.16 7.75
N ALA A 186 7.56 -17.86 7.47
CA ALA A 186 7.17 -16.99 6.35
C ALA A 186 7.79 -15.59 6.43
N ILE A 187 7.82 -14.97 7.62
CA ILE A 187 8.50 -13.67 7.84
C ILE A 187 9.99 -13.77 7.52
N GLU A 188 10.68 -14.82 7.99
CA GLU A 188 12.10 -14.98 7.73
C GLU A 188 12.39 -15.27 6.25
N VAL A 189 11.56 -16.08 5.60
CA VAL A 189 11.62 -16.30 4.15
C VAL A 189 11.45 -14.98 3.40
N MET A 190 10.42 -14.18 3.73
CA MET A 190 10.20 -12.89 3.08
C MET A 190 11.36 -11.92 3.36
N ARG A 191 11.95 -11.94 4.56
CA ARG A 191 13.12 -11.11 4.88
C ARG A 191 14.29 -11.38 3.94
N LEU A 192 14.51 -12.64 3.58
CA LEU A 192 15.59 -13.07 2.70
C LEU A 192 15.25 -12.98 1.20
N ALA A 193 13.99 -13.21 0.83
CA ALA A 193 13.53 -13.28 -0.56
C ALA A 193 13.06 -11.93 -1.11
N ASP A 194 12.23 -11.24 -0.33
CA ASP A 194 11.55 -10.00 -0.69
C ASP A 194 11.46 -9.04 0.52
N PRO A 195 12.61 -8.49 0.93
CA PRO A 195 12.72 -7.61 2.09
C PRO A 195 11.85 -6.36 1.98
N ASN A 196 11.69 -5.77 0.79
CA ASN A 196 10.91 -4.53 0.65
C ASN A 196 9.41 -4.76 0.91
N THR A 197 8.85 -5.85 0.37
CA THR A 197 7.46 -6.22 0.67
C THR A 197 7.27 -6.51 2.15
N LEU A 198 8.22 -7.22 2.78
CA LEU A 198 8.17 -7.44 4.22
C LEU A 198 8.21 -6.11 5.00
N ALA A 199 9.10 -5.19 4.62
CA ALA A 199 9.20 -3.89 5.26
C ALA A 199 7.87 -3.11 5.14
N SER A 200 7.22 -3.15 3.97
CA SER A 200 5.90 -2.56 3.76
C SER A 200 4.82 -3.18 4.64
N HIS A 201 4.79 -4.52 4.75
CA HIS A 201 3.89 -5.22 5.66
C HIS A 201 4.11 -4.82 7.12
N LEU A 202 5.37 -4.73 7.58
CA LEU A 202 5.68 -4.33 8.96
C LEU A 202 5.23 -2.90 9.26
N VAL A 203 5.38 -1.99 8.30
CA VAL A 203 4.87 -0.62 8.41
C VAL A 203 3.36 -0.61 8.56
N LYS A 204 2.64 -1.38 7.74
CA LYS A 204 1.18 -1.51 7.86
C LYS A 204 0.79 -2.03 9.25
N VAL A 205 1.38 -3.13 9.70
CA VAL A 205 1.06 -3.75 11.00
C VAL A 205 1.24 -2.75 12.14
N GLU A 206 2.30 -1.95 12.09
CA GLU A 206 2.54 -0.90 13.08
C GLU A 206 1.44 0.17 13.05
N ASN A 207 1.04 0.63 11.86
CA ASN A 207 -0.01 1.64 11.70
C ASN A 207 -1.41 1.11 12.07
N ASP A 208 -1.73 -0.15 11.75
CA ASP A 208 -2.98 -0.82 12.15
C ASP A 208 -3.07 -0.96 13.68
N GLY A 209 -1.91 -1.04 14.36
CA GLY A 209 -1.79 -0.94 15.82
C GLY A 209 -2.20 0.42 16.40
N LYS A 210 -2.63 1.38 15.56
CA LYS A 210 -3.07 2.74 15.92
C LYS A 210 -2.04 3.50 16.73
N CYS A 211 -0.78 3.36 16.37
CA CYS A 211 0.27 4.23 16.90
C CYS A 211 0.05 5.66 16.39
N SER A 212 0.16 6.65 17.27
CA SER A 212 0.29 8.04 16.82
C SER A 212 1.57 8.15 15.98
N LEU A 213 1.59 8.92 14.89
CA LEU A 213 2.77 9.09 14.01
C LEU A 213 4.10 9.36 14.77
N LYS A 214 4.03 10.02 15.93
CA LYS A 214 5.18 10.30 16.83
C LYS A 214 5.67 9.10 17.69
N LYS A 215 4.96 7.97 17.71
CA LYS A 215 5.22 6.82 18.60
C LYS A 215 5.32 5.48 17.85
N CYS A 216 5.09 5.44 16.54
CA CYS A 216 5.24 4.21 15.74
C CYS A 216 6.71 3.79 15.69
N SER A 217 7.01 2.54 16.00
CA SER A 217 8.37 2.00 15.95
C SER A 217 8.63 1.33 14.59
N TYR A 218 9.10 2.11 13.62
CA TYR A 218 9.49 1.59 12.29
C TYR A 218 10.88 0.93 12.25
N HIS A 219 11.47 0.66 13.41
CA HIS A 219 12.85 0.17 13.56
C HIS A 219 13.15 -1.11 12.78
N GLU A 220 12.22 -2.08 12.77
CA GLU A 220 12.43 -3.33 12.04
C GLU A 220 12.37 -3.14 10.51
N ALA A 221 11.49 -2.26 10.02
CA ALA A 221 11.46 -1.90 8.59
C ALA A 221 12.73 -1.15 8.18
N GLU A 222 13.22 -0.23 9.02
CA GLU A 222 14.47 0.50 8.77
C GLU A 222 15.69 -0.45 8.75
N LYS A 223 15.75 -1.44 9.65
CA LYS A 223 16.78 -2.49 9.61
C LYS A 223 16.77 -3.27 8.30
N ILE A 224 15.59 -3.64 7.80
CA ILE A 224 15.46 -4.36 6.53
C ILE A 224 15.97 -3.52 5.36
N TYR A 225 15.64 -2.22 5.33
CA TYR A 225 16.21 -1.35 4.30
C TYR A 225 17.72 -1.21 4.43
N ASN A 226 18.24 -1.05 5.66
CA ASN A 226 19.69 -0.94 5.88
C ASN A 226 20.45 -2.20 5.43
N SER A 227 19.92 -3.40 5.70
CA SER A 227 20.54 -4.65 5.24
C SER A 227 20.50 -4.77 3.72
N LEU A 228 19.39 -4.39 3.07
CA LEU A 228 19.29 -4.42 1.61
C LEU A 228 20.20 -3.39 0.94
N LEU A 229 20.35 -2.20 1.52
CA LEU A 229 21.23 -1.14 1.00
C LEU A 229 22.72 -1.46 1.17
N ALA A 230 23.08 -2.34 2.11
CA ALA A 230 24.43 -2.87 2.26
C ALA A 230 24.82 -3.84 1.12
N LEU A 231 23.85 -4.40 0.38
CA LEU A 231 24.10 -5.32 -0.74
C LEU A 231 24.40 -4.54 -2.04
N PRO A 232 25.65 -4.48 -2.52
CA PRO A 232 25.98 -3.73 -3.74
C PRO A 232 25.25 -4.31 -4.95
N GLY A 233 24.69 -3.44 -5.80
CA GLY A 233 24.07 -3.85 -7.07
C GLY A 233 22.69 -4.51 -6.99
N SER A 234 22.05 -4.59 -5.81
CA SER A 234 20.70 -5.15 -5.69
C SER A 234 19.68 -4.43 -6.60
N PRO A 235 18.90 -5.13 -7.44
CA PRO A 235 17.80 -4.55 -8.23
C PRO A 235 16.72 -3.90 -7.36
N GLN A 236 16.58 -4.34 -6.10
CA GLN A 236 15.61 -3.85 -5.13
C GLN A 236 16.05 -2.53 -4.45
N ARG A 237 17.26 -2.03 -4.75
CA ARG A 237 17.89 -0.87 -4.09
C ARG A 237 17.09 0.43 -4.26
N GLN A 238 16.53 0.70 -5.44
CA GLN A 238 15.75 1.92 -5.66
C GLN A 238 14.55 1.98 -4.71
N TRP A 239 13.80 0.88 -4.62
CA TRP A 239 12.66 0.78 -3.71
C TRP A 239 13.11 0.88 -2.24
N ALA A 240 14.20 0.24 -1.84
CA ALA A 240 14.71 0.39 -0.48
C ALA A 240 15.10 1.84 -0.14
N LEU A 241 15.73 2.57 -1.08
CA LEU A 241 16.06 3.99 -0.89
C LEU A 241 14.79 4.84 -0.78
N ALA A 242 13.78 4.59 -1.62
CA ALA A 242 12.50 5.27 -1.58
C ALA A 242 11.74 4.99 -0.27
N GLY A 243 11.65 3.73 0.13
CA GLY A 243 10.97 3.31 1.34
C GLY A 243 11.63 3.82 2.61
N LYS A 244 12.97 3.77 2.68
CA LYS A 244 13.72 4.36 3.80
C LYS A 244 13.56 5.88 3.85
N GLY A 245 13.68 6.58 2.72
CA GLY A 245 13.45 8.03 2.66
C GLY A 245 12.06 8.42 3.15
N TRP A 246 11.03 7.67 2.73
CA TRP A 246 9.66 7.86 3.18
C TRP A 246 9.49 7.62 4.69
N LEU A 247 10.13 6.59 5.25
CA LEU A 247 10.13 6.33 6.69
C LEU A 247 10.79 7.44 7.51
N LEU A 248 11.90 7.98 7.04
CA LEU A 248 12.60 9.09 7.70
C LEU A 248 11.69 10.34 7.79
N LEU A 249 10.96 10.64 6.71
CA LEU A 249 10.03 11.77 6.66
C LEU A 249 8.87 11.63 7.68
N ARG A 250 8.35 10.42 7.87
CA ARG A 250 7.32 10.15 8.90
C ARG A 250 7.85 10.30 10.32
N GLN A 251 9.14 10.07 10.51
CA GLN A 251 9.83 10.27 11.79
C GLN A 251 10.30 11.72 11.98
N ASN A 252 9.94 12.65 11.08
CA ASN A 252 10.37 14.05 11.10
C ASN A 252 11.91 14.21 11.05
N ARG A 253 12.59 13.27 10.39
CA ARG A 253 14.04 13.27 10.13
C ARG A 253 14.31 13.78 8.70
N SER A 254 13.84 14.99 8.39
CA SER A 254 13.83 15.56 7.03
C SER A 254 15.24 15.75 6.46
N GLU A 255 16.19 16.22 7.25
CA GLU A 255 17.57 16.48 6.80
C GLU A 255 18.27 15.19 6.34
N GLU A 256 18.10 14.09 7.09
CA GLU A 256 18.62 12.77 6.71
C GLU A 256 17.93 12.24 5.45
N ALA A 257 16.61 12.46 5.33
CA ALA A 257 15.84 12.07 4.15
C ALA A 257 16.29 12.87 2.91
N GLU A 258 16.52 14.18 3.01
CA GLU A 258 17.03 15.02 1.93
C GLU A 258 18.38 14.50 1.44
N LEU A 259 19.34 14.31 2.35
CA LEU A 259 20.68 13.86 2.01
C LEU A 259 20.66 12.51 1.28
N GLN A 260 19.95 11.53 1.84
CA GLN A 260 19.84 10.20 1.24
C GLN A 260 19.14 10.26 -0.12
N THR A 261 18.07 11.04 -0.23
CA THR A 261 17.27 11.10 -1.46
C THR A 261 18.03 11.81 -2.58
N ARG A 262 18.81 12.84 -2.27
CA ARG A 262 19.70 13.49 -3.24
C ARG A 262 20.75 12.52 -3.79
N ASP A 263 21.40 11.74 -2.93
CA ASP A 263 22.35 10.69 -3.37
C ASP A 263 21.64 9.64 -4.25
N ALA A 264 20.45 9.20 -3.85
CA ALA A 264 19.65 8.24 -4.61
C ALA A 264 19.30 8.75 -6.01
N LEU A 265 18.95 10.04 -6.14
CA LEU A 265 18.60 10.67 -7.42
C LEU A 265 19.79 10.80 -8.39
N LEU A 266 21.04 10.76 -7.91
CA LEU A 266 22.20 10.66 -8.79
C LEU A 266 22.23 9.33 -9.58
N ARG A 267 21.68 8.27 -8.98
CA ARG A 267 21.62 6.92 -9.58
C ARG A 267 20.29 6.66 -10.29
N TYR A 268 19.21 7.21 -9.76
CA TYR A 268 17.84 7.00 -10.24
C TYR A 268 17.16 8.34 -10.60
N PRO A 269 17.67 9.09 -11.60
CA PRO A 269 17.23 10.47 -11.89
C PRO A 269 15.76 10.58 -12.36
N HIS A 270 15.18 9.46 -12.80
CA HIS A 270 13.80 9.35 -13.31
C HIS A 270 12.81 8.78 -12.30
N SER A 271 13.22 8.64 -11.03
CA SER A 271 12.34 8.12 -9.99
C SER A 271 11.39 9.20 -9.49
N ALA A 272 10.11 9.09 -9.86
CA ALA A 272 9.07 9.98 -9.38
C ALA A 272 8.96 9.94 -7.85
N ILE A 273 9.04 8.75 -7.25
CA ILE A 273 8.90 8.61 -5.80
C ILE A 273 10.08 9.23 -5.02
N LEU A 274 11.32 9.09 -5.52
CA LEU A 274 12.46 9.76 -4.89
C LEU A 274 12.33 11.28 -4.99
N ARG A 275 11.88 11.81 -6.13
CA ARG A 275 11.58 13.25 -6.25
C ARG A 275 10.48 13.69 -5.29
N ALA A 276 9.46 12.87 -5.07
CA ALA A 276 8.42 13.17 -4.09
C ALA A 276 8.97 13.19 -2.65
N ASN A 277 9.78 12.20 -2.26
CA ASN A 277 10.44 12.20 -0.96
C ASN A 277 11.30 13.45 -0.74
N LEU A 278 12.08 13.85 -1.75
CA LEU A 278 12.88 15.08 -1.68
C LEU A 278 11.98 16.31 -1.53
N GLY A 279 10.89 16.37 -2.30
CA GLY A 279 9.90 17.44 -2.18
C GLY A 279 9.32 17.58 -0.78
N ILE A 280 8.91 16.47 -0.17
CA ILE A 280 8.35 16.46 1.19
C ILE A 280 9.42 16.78 2.25
N ALA A 281 10.68 16.34 2.08
CA ALA A 281 11.78 16.74 2.95
C ALA A 281 11.95 18.27 2.98
N LEU A 282 11.99 18.86 1.78
CA LEU A 282 12.14 20.31 1.60
C LEU A 282 10.94 21.09 2.16
N GLU A 283 9.73 20.55 2.06
CA GLU A 283 8.54 21.14 2.66
C GLU A 283 8.60 21.15 4.19
N GLN A 284 9.00 20.03 4.82
CA GLN A 284 9.18 19.95 6.28
C GLN A 284 10.23 20.96 6.77
N GLU A 285 11.23 21.26 5.95
CA GLU A 285 12.24 22.30 6.16
C GLU A 285 11.79 23.73 5.78
N LYS A 286 10.52 23.90 5.37
CA LYS A 286 9.90 25.17 4.96
C LYS A 286 10.49 25.78 3.68
N ARG A 287 11.17 24.99 2.86
CA ARG A 287 11.74 25.39 1.55
C ARG A 287 10.72 25.12 0.44
N ILE A 288 9.57 25.78 0.52
CA ILE A 288 8.37 25.49 -0.30
C ILE A 288 8.64 25.59 -1.81
N ASP A 289 9.39 26.60 -2.27
CA ASP A 289 9.69 26.73 -3.70
C ASP A 289 10.56 25.60 -4.22
N ASP A 290 11.53 25.13 -3.42
CA ASP A 290 12.38 23.99 -3.77
C ASP A 290 11.54 22.70 -3.80
N ALA A 291 10.68 22.51 -2.80
CA ALA A 291 9.75 21.39 -2.71
C ALA A 291 8.87 21.28 -3.96
N LEU A 292 8.23 22.40 -4.35
CA LEU A 292 7.38 22.46 -5.54
C LEU A 292 8.15 22.23 -6.85
N ARG A 293 9.44 22.58 -6.93
CA ARG A 293 10.25 22.24 -8.12
C ARG A 293 10.43 20.74 -8.25
N GLU A 294 10.79 20.05 -7.17
CA GLU A 294 11.02 18.60 -7.18
C GLU A 294 9.73 17.81 -7.35
N LEU A 295 8.64 18.18 -6.67
CA LEU A 295 7.34 17.54 -6.84
C LEU A 295 6.80 17.67 -8.26
N ARG A 296 6.95 18.84 -8.89
CA ARG A 296 6.59 19.04 -10.30
C ARG A 296 7.46 18.22 -11.24
N ALA A 297 8.75 18.05 -10.93
CA ALA A 297 9.63 17.19 -11.71
C ALA A 297 9.19 15.73 -11.60
N GLY A 298 8.94 15.22 -10.38
CA GLY A 298 8.45 13.86 -10.15
C GLY A 298 7.10 13.58 -10.82
N ALA A 299 6.17 14.54 -10.75
CA ALA A 299 4.86 14.47 -11.40
C ALA A 299 4.90 14.45 -12.94
N ARG A 300 6.06 14.72 -13.56
CA ARG A 300 6.28 14.62 -15.01
C ARG A 300 7.03 13.36 -15.44
N GLU A 301 7.61 12.62 -14.50
CA GLU A 301 8.31 11.38 -14.81
C GLU A 301 7.33 10.31 -15.29
N LYS A 302 7.81 9.39 -16.13
CA LYS A 302 7.00 8.25 -16.60
C LYS A 302 6.53 7.34 -15.46
N SER A 303 7.30 7.28 -14.37
CA SER A 303 6.93 6.51 -13.18
C SER A 303 5.99 7.26 -12.23
N SER A 304 5.51 8.45 -12.60
CA SER A 304 4.58 9.22 -11.76
C SER A 304 3.32 8.41 -11.45
N THR A 305 2.92 8.43 -10.19
CA THR A 305 1.71 7.79 -9.67
C THR A 305 0.64 8.83 -9.31
N ALA A 306 -0.56 8.35 -8.99
CA ALA A 306 -1.60 9.20 -8.42
C ALA A 306 -1.12 9.87 -7.12
N ASP A 307 -0.31 9.18 -6.31
CA ASP A 307 0.23 9.71 -5.06
C ASP A 307 1.25 10.84 -5.30
N ASN A 308 2.02 10.79 -6.39
CA ASN A 308 2.89 11.91 -6.77
C ASN A 308 2.09 13.18 -7.11
N GLN A 309 0.98 13.02 -7.84
CA GLN A 309 0.08 14.13 -8.16
C GLN A 309 -0.63 14.64 -6.91
N ARG A 310 -1.08 13.74 -6.03
CA ARG A 310 -1.71 14.08 -4.74
C ARG A 310 -0.76 14.88 -3.85
N LEU A 311 0.47 14.39 -3.63
CA LEU A 311 1.49 15.11 -2.85
C LEU A 311 1.85 16.48 -3.44
N LEU A 312 1.93 16.60 -4.76
CA LEU A 312 2.09 17.91 -5.40
C LEU A 312 0.89 18.83 -5.07
N GLY A 313 -0.33 18.30 -5.10
CA GLY A 313 -1.55 19.00 -4.70
C GLY A 313 -1.50 19.48 -3.25
N ASP A 314 -1.11 18.62 -2.31
CA ASP A 314 -0.99 18.93 -0.88
C ASP A 314 -0.04 20.11 -0.65
N VAL A 315 1.17 20.06 -1.22
CA VAL A 315 2.15 21.14 -1.04
C VAL A 315 1.72 22.44 -1.74
N LEU A 316 1.02 22.35 -2.88
CA LEU A 316 0.43 23.52 -3.53
C LEU A 316 -0.69 24.14 -2.68
N LEU A 317 -1.49 23.32 -2.01
CA LEU A 317 -2.54 23.76 -1.10
C LEU A 317 -1.95 24.48 0.11
N HIS A 318 -0.91 23.93 0.73
CA HIS A 318 -0.16 24.59 1.80
C HIS A 318 0.47 25.91 1.36
N ALA A 319 0.94 25.99 0.10
CA ALA A 319 1.42 27.22 -0.52
C ALA A 319 0.31 28.20 -0.96
N GLN A 320 -0.96 27.89 -0.68
CA GLN A 320 -2.15 28.68 -1.08
C GLN A 320 -2.30 28.87 -2.60
N ARG A 321 -1.73 27.95 -3.40
CA ARG A 321 -1.82 27.95 -4.87
C ARG A 321 -3.00 27.08 -5.33
N TYR A 322 -4.20 27.48 -4.91
CA TYR A 322 -5.41 26.65 -4.99
C TYR A 322 -5.71 26.14 -6.41
N ASP A 323 -5.65 26.98 -7.44
CA ASP A 323 -5.91 26.57 -8.82
C ASP A 323 -4.96 25.48 -9.34
N GLU A 324 -3.69 25.52 -8.92
CA GLU A 324 -2.71 24.49 -9.28
C GLU A 324 -2.92 23.22 -8.47
N ALA A 325 -3.25 23.35 -7.18
CA ALA A 325 -3.57 22.22 -6.31
C ALA A 325 -4.76 21.43 -6.88
N LEU A 326 -5.84 22.11 -7.27
CA LEU A 326 -7.01 21.49 -7.88
C LEU A 326 -6.69 20.73 -9.18
N LYS A 327 -5.78 21.25 -10.02
CA LYS A 327 -5.31 20.55 -11.22
C LYS A 327 -4.53 19.30 -10.87
N ALA A 328 -3.69 19.34 -9.84
CA ALA A 328 -2.91 18.19 -9.39
C ALA A 328 -3.83 17.11 -8.79
N PHE A 329 -4.78 17.48 -7.92
CA PHE A 329 -5.76 16.56 -7.37
C PHE A 329 -6.69 15.95 -8.43
N ARG A 330 -7.13 16.74 -9.41
CA ARG A 330 -7.90 16.20 -10.55
C ARG A 330 -7.12 15.12 -11.30
N ARG A 331 -5.83 15.36 -11.60
CA ARG A 331 -4.97 14.34 -12.25
C ARG A 331 -4.80 13.10 -11.37
N ALA A 332 -4.60 13.28 -10.07
CA ALA A 332 -4.53 12.16 -9.13
C ALA A 332 -5.81 11.31 -9.18
N SER A 333 -6.97 11.97 -9.21
CA SER A 333 -8.28 11.32 -9.32
C SER A 333 -8.50 10.65 -10.68
N GLU A 334 -8.07 11.26 -11.79
CA GLU A 334 -8.11 10.62 -13.13
C GLU A 334 -7.28 9.32 -13.16
N MET A 335 -6.16 9.28 -12.44
CA MET A 335 -5.32 8.08 -12.31
C MET A 335 -5.92 7.04 -11.36
N ARG A 336 -6.64 7.47 -10.32
CA ARG A 336 -7.26 6.59 -9.31
C ARG A 336 -8.63 7.14 -8.87
N PRO A 337 -9.70 6.92 -9.66
CA PRO A 337 -10.98 7.64 -9.51
C PRO A 337 -11.80 7.33 -8.26
N GLN A 338 -11.43 6.27 -7.53
CA GLN A 338 -12.19 5.77 -6.37
C GLN A 338 -11.31 5.69 -5.12
N ASP A 339 -10.29 6.54 -5.02
CA ASP A 339 -9.47 6.64 -3.81
C ASP A 339 -10.07 7.67 -2.85
N PRO A 340 -10.57 7.25 -1.68
CA PRO A 340 -11.18 8.15 -0.70
C PRO A 340 -10.22 9.24 -0.20
N GLN A 341 -8.91 8.96 -0.15
CA GLN A 341 -7.92 9.93 0.31
C GLN A 341 -7.72 11.04 -0.73
N ILE A 342 -7.58 10.68 -2.01
CA ILE A 342 -7.45 11.67 -3.10
C ILE A 342 -8.71 12.54 -3.18
N LEU A 343 -9.89 11.92 -3.06
CA LEU A 343 -11.15 12.66 -3.11
C LEU A 343 -11.31 13.58 -1.88
N HIS A 344 -10.89 13.15 -0.69
CA HIS A 344 -10.84 14.00 0.50
C HIS A 344 -9.95 15.23 0.27
N ASP A 345 -8.69 15.02 -0.13
CA ASP A 345 -7.71 16.10 -0.28
C ASP A 345 -8.14 17.08 -1.40
N TRP A 346 -8.77 16.54 -2.46
CA TRP A 346 -9.40 17.37 -3.50
C TRP A 346 -10.58 18.18 -2.95
N GLY A 347 -11.45 17.56 -2.15
CA GLY A 347 -12.57 18.22 -1.49
C GLY A 347 -12.13 19.36 -0.58
N GLU A 348 -11.09 19.14 0.24
CA GLU A 348 -10.48 20.18 1.07
C GLU A 348 -9.98 21.34 0.20
N ALA A 349 -9.25 21.06 -0.88
CA ALA A 349 -8.76 22.09 -1.78
C ALA A 349 -9.91 22.90 -2.42
N LEU A 350 -11.02 22.25 -2.78
CA LEU A 350 -12.22 22.93 -3.30
C LEU A 350 -12.86 23.83 -2.25
N VAL A 351 -12.94 23.39 -0.99
CA VAL A 351 -13.42 24.23 0.13
C VAL A 351 -12.54 25.46 0.30
N LYS A 352 -11.21 25.30 0.33
CA LYS A 352 -10.28 26.43 0.46
C LYS A 352 -10.34 27.39 -0.73
N ASN A 353 -10.64 26.88 -1.93
CA ASN A 353 -10.83 27.70 -3.13
C ASN A 353 -12.23 28.34 -3.22
N GLY A 354 -13.15 28.04 -2.29
CA GLY A 354 -14.52 28.56 -2.28
C GLY A 354 -15.49 27.87 -3.24
N GLN A 355 -15.11 26.73 -3.83
CA GLN A 355 -15.94 25.95 -4.76
C GLN A 355 -16.81 24.92 -4.01
N PHE A 356 -17.72 25.42 -3.18
CA PHE A 356 -18.45 24.61 -2.19
C PHE A 356 -19.35 23.53 -2.79
N GLU A 357 -20.06 23.81 -3.90
CA GLU A 357 -20.92 22.82 -4.56
C GLU A 357 -20.15 21.60 -5.10
N GLU A 358 -18.99 21.85 -5.71
CA GLU A 358 -18.13 20.79 -6.22
C GLU A 358 -17.50 20.01 -5.05
N ALA A 359 -17.07 20.70 -4.00
CA ALA A 359 -16.57 20.08 -2.77
C ALA A 359 -17.58 19.11 -2.17
N ILE A 360 -18.84 19.52 -2.00
CA ILE A 360 -19.92 18.67 -1.47
C ILE A 360 -20.09 17.41 -2.31
N THR A 361 -20.03 17.54 -3.64
CA THR A 361 -20.16 16.40 -4.56
C THR A 361 -19.02 15.41 -4.38
N ILE A 362 -17.78 15.89 -4.42
CA ILE A 362 -16.57 15.06 -4.28
C ILE A 362 -16.50 14.40 -2.90
N LEU A 363 -16.79 15.16 -1.83
CA LEU A 363 -16.79 14.66 -0.46
C LEU A 363 -17.91 13.64 -0.23
N SER A 364 -19.07 13.78 -0.88
CA SER A 364 -20.12 12.76 -0.83
C SER A 364 -19.69 11.43 -1.46
N LEU A 365 -19.00 11.48 -2.61
CA LEU A 365 -18.46 10.29 -3.26
C LEU A 365 -17.42 9.59 -2.38
N ALA A 366 -16.54 10.36 -1.76
CA ALA A 366 -15.56 9.82 -0.82
C ALA A 366 -16.23 9.18 0.41
N ALA A 367 -17.36 9.72 0.87
CA ALA A 367 -18.11 9.20 2.02
C ALA A 367 -18.77 7.86 1.68
N ASP A 368 -19.23 7.69 0.44
CA ASP A 368 -19.78 6.42 -0.05
C ASP A 368 -18.70 5.33 -0.12
N LEU A 369 -17.45 5.71 -0.46
CA LEU A 369 -16.32 4.78 -0.56
C LEU A 369 -15.68 4.44 0.79
N ARG A 370 -15.60 5.41 1.71
CA ARG A 370 -15.04 5.21 3.06
C ARG A 370 -15.90 5.91 4.12
N PRO A 371 -17.02 5.29 4.54
CA PRO A 371 -17.98 5.90 5.46
C PRO A 371 -17.44 6.14 6.87
N ASP A 372 -16.32 5.54 7.26
CA ASP A 372 -15.69 5.65 8.58
C ASP A 372 -14.64 6.78 8.67
N PHE A 373 -14.31 7.45 7.56
CA PHE A 373 -13.28 8.48 7.54
C PHE A 373 -13.78 9.82 8.11
N ALA A 374 -13.58 10.04 9.41
CA ALA A 374 -14.09 11.22 10.11
C ALA A 374 -13.67 12.58 9.52
N PRO A 375 -12.40 12.83 9.11
CA PRO A 375 -11.96 14.12 8.55
C PRO A 375 -12.77 14.60 7.35
N LEU A 376 -13.23 13.67 6.50
CA LEU A 376 -14.06 13.95 5.35
C LEU A 376 -15.37 14.68 5.70
N TYR A 377 -16.03 14.26 6.77
CA TYR A 377 -17.29 14.85 7.21
C TYR A 377 -17.07 16.27 7.77
N ALA A 378 -15.88 16.56 8.31
CA ALA A 378 -15.52 17.90 8.73
C ALA A 378 -15.37 18.84 7.53
N GLU A 379 -14.63 18.42 6.49
CA GLU A 379 -14.54 19.21 5.25
C GLU A 379 -15.90 19.39 4.57
N TRP A 380 -16.77 18.38 4.64
CA TRP A 380 -18.11 18.49 4.08
C TRP A 380 -18.96 19.49 4.87
N GLY A 381 -18.85 19.50 6.20
CA GLY A 381 -19.45 20.53 7.04
C GLY A 381 -18.97 21.94 6.66
N ARG A 382 -17.65 22.11 6.45
CA ARG A 382 -17.06 23.40 6.03
C ARG A 382 -17.56 23.86 4.67
N ALA A 383 -17.72 22.95 3.72
CA ALA A 383 -18.30 23.25 2.43
C ALA A 383 -19.76 23.75 2.55
N LEU A 384 -20.58 23.07 3.34
CA LEU A 384 -21.97 23.45 3.59
C LEU A 384 -22.08 24.78 4.34
N GLU A 385 -21.21 25.01 5.31
CA GLU A 385 -21.14 26.27 6.04
C GLU A 385 -20.73 27.43 5.13
N GLY A 386 -19.74 27.24 4.26
CA GLY A 386 -19.32 28.24 3.26
C GLY A 386 -20.45 28.64 2.31
N LYS A 387 -21.38 27.73 2.04
CA LYS A 387 -22.62 27.97 1.28
C LYS A 387 -23.74 28.64 2.11
N GLY A 388 -23.59 28.69 3.44
CA GLY A 388 -24.61 29.20 4.37
C GLY A 388 -25.66 28.17 4.80
N ASP A 389 -25.47 26.87 4.48
CA ASP A 389 -26.37 25.79 4.88
C ASP A 389 -25.98 25.25 6.27
N PHE A 390 -26.15 26.08 7.30
CA PHE A 390 -25.83 25.75 8.68
C PHE A 390 -26.54 24.50 9.21
N PRO A 391 -27.83 24.22 8.89
CA PRO A 391 -28.50 23.00 9.35
C PRO A 391 -27.85 21.71 8.85
N HIS A 392 -27.47 21.63 7.58
CA HIS A 392 -26.78 20.44 7.08
C HIS A 392 -25.31 20.41 7.49
N ALA A 393 -24.65 21.56 7.61
CA ALA A 393 -23.29 21.64 8.15
C ALA A 393 -23.21 21.05 9.57
N ALA A 394 -24.17 21.42 10.44
CA ALA A 394 -24.30 20.86 11.79
C ALA A 394 -24.41 19.33 11.78
N GLN A 395 -25.19 18.75 10.87
CA GLN A 395 -25.32 17.29 10.73
C GLN A 395 -23.98 16.65 10.34
N LYS A 396 -23.22 17.26 9.43
CA LYS A 396 -21.92 16.74 8.98
C LYS A 396 -20.83 16.87 10.04
N TYR A 397 -20.76 18.00 10.76
CA TYR A 397 -19.87 18.11 11.92
C TYR A 397 -20.21 17.09 13.01
N ALA A 398 -21.50 16.85 13.28
CA ALA A 398 -21.94 15.79 14.18
C ALA A 398 -21.61 14.36 13.69
N GLU A 399 -21.56 14.15 12.37
CA GLU A 399 -21.11 12.89 11.78
C GLU A 399 -19.60 12.67 11.94
N ALA A 400 -18.80 13.71 11.80
CA ALA A 400 -17.36 13.68 12.08
C ALA A 400 -17.10 13.33 13.56
N GLU A 401 -17.77 14.04 14.48
CA GLU A 401 -17.62 13.85 15.94
C GLU A 401 -18.04 12.45 16.41
N ARG A 402 -19.07 11.85 15.80
CA ARG A 402 -19.50 10.48 16.13
C ARG A 402 -18.50 9.41 15.71
N ARG A 403 -17.73 9.65 14.65
CA ARG A 403 -16.84 8.64 14.04
C ARG A 403 -15.49 8.57 14.73
N ASP A 404 -14.96 9.71 15.15
CA ASP A 404 -13.71 9.76 15.91
C ASP A 404 -13.80 10.74 17.09
N PRO A 405 -14.42 10.33 18.22
CA PRO A 405 -14.60 11.23 19.36
C PRO A 405 -13.27 11.60 20.05
N ILE A 406 -12.19 10.86 19.82
CA ILE A 406 -10.96 10.94 20.63
C ILE A 406 -9.87 11.74 19.90
N ASP A 407 -9.78 11.68 18.58
CA ASP A 407 -8.68 12.28 17.79
C ASP A 407 -9.06 13.57 17.02
N LEU A 408 -10.16 14.24 17.39
CA LEU A 408 -10.65 15.43 16.68
C LEU A 408 -9.89 16.73 17.01
N ALA A 409 -8.62 16.75 16.62
CA ALA A 409 -7.89 17.99 16.31
C ALA A 409 -8.46 18.72 15.08
N ALA A 410 -9.35 18.08 14.28
CA ALA A 410 -9.84 18.59 13.00
C ALA A 410 -11.08 19.51 13.07
N LEU A 411 -11.83 19.52 14.19
CA LEU A 411 -12.93 20.45 14.39
C LEU A 411 -12.52 21.58 15.34
N THR A 412 -12.64 22.82 14.85
CA THR A 412 -12.51 24.03 15.64
C THR A 412 -13.63 24.12 16.70
N PRO A 413 -13.43 24.91 17.78
CA PRO A 413 -14.49 25.12 18.77
C PRO A 413 -15.82 25.59 18.17
N HIS A 414 -15.76 26.37 17.10
CA HIS A 414 -16.93 26.84 16.35
C HIS A 414 -17.67 25.68 15.66
N GLU A 415 -16.97 24.82 14.94
CA GLU A 415 -17.58 23.68 14.24
C GLU A 415 -18.17 22.67 15.23
N LYS A 416 -17.53 22.47 16.40
CA LYS A 416 -18.10 21.67 17.50
C LYS A 416 -19.38 22.28 18.06
N GLN A 417 -19.44 23.60 18.19
CA GLN A 417 -20.65 24.30 18.61
C GLN A 417 -21.77 24.15 17.57
N LEU A 418 -21.45 24.22 16.27
CA LEU A 418 -22.40 23.97 15.20
C LEU A 418 -22.91 22.51 15.22
N ALA A 419 -22.05 21.52 15.50
CA ALA A 419 -22.46 20.12 15.63
C ALA A 419 -23.58 19.93 16.68
N LEU A 420 -23.58 20.71 17.77
CA LEU A 420 -24.62 20.66 18.81
C LEU A 420 -25.99 21.16 18.33
N LEU A 421 -26.07 21.82 17.18
CA LEU A 421 -27.33 22.21 16.58
C LEU A 421 -28.06 21.01 15.94
N ASP A 422 -27.37 19.90 15.64
CA ASP A 422 -28.02 18.66 15.22
C ASP A 422 -28.78 18.01 16.39
N PRO A 423 -30.12 17.87 16.32
CA PRO A 423 -30.92 17.33 17.42
C PRO A 423 -30.55 15.89 17.79
N LYS A 424 -30.19 15.06 16.80
CA LYS A 424 -29.81 13.66 17.01
C LYS A 424 -28.50 13.56 17.78
N PHE A 425 -27.52 14.37 17.40
CA PHE A 425 -26.24 14.45 18.08
C PHE A 425 -26.37 14.98 19.50
N ARG A 426 -27.15 16.05 19.72
CA ARG A 426 -27.41 16.59 21.06
C ARG A 426 -28.03 15.56 22.00
N ALA A 427 -28.97 14.76 21.50
CA ALA A 427 -29.62 13.71 22.29
C ALA A 427 -28.68 12.56 22.67
N SER A 428 -27.59 12.34 21.92
CA SER A 428 -26.66 11.23 22.15
C SER A 428 -25.74 11.39 23.37
N GLY A 429 -25.68 12.57 23.99
CA GLY A 429 -24.88 12.80 25.21
C GLY A 429 -23.36 12.77 25.04
N LEU A 430 -22.84 12.52 23.83
CA LEU A 430 -21.40 12.42 23.51
C LEU A 430 -20.59 13.67 23.92
N TYR A 431 -21.22 14.85 23.90
CA TYR A 431 -20.60 16.10 24.33
C TYR A 431 -20.53 16.26 25.86
N ALA A 432 -21.47 15.66 26.61
CA ALA A 432 -21.52 15.76 28.07
C ALA A 432 -20.46 14.87 28.75
N SER A 433 -20.13 13.72 28.16
CA SER A 433 -19.12 12.79 28.72
C SER A 433 -17.69 13.32 28.60
N GLN A 434 -17.34 14.06 27.55
CA GLN A 434 -15.99 14.63 27.39
C GLN A 434 -15.72 15.80 28.34
N HIS A 435 -16.71 16.65 28.62
CA HIS A 435 -16.58 17.72 29.63
C HIS A 435 -16.60 17.21 31.08
N VAL A 436 -17.26 16.08 31.36
CA VAL A 436 -17.22 15.44 32.68
C VAL A 436 -15.87 14.74 32.88
N ALA A 437 -15.32 14.05 31.88
CA ALA A 437 -14.00 13.42 31.96
C ALA A 437 -12.87 14.47 32.15
N GLY A 438 -12.93 15.63 31.47
CA GLY A 438 -12.00 16.73 31.69
C GLY A 438 -12.06 17.32 33.11
N ARG A 439 -13.25 17.40 33.71
CA ARG A 439 -13.41 17.85 35.12
C ARG A 439 -13.01 16.78 36.14
N GLU A 440 -13.19 15.50 35.83
CA GLU A 440 -12.74 14.40 36.69
C GLU A 440 -11.22 14.22 36.67
N ILE A 441 -10.54 14.46 35.55
CA ILE A 441 -9.07 14.45 35.48
C ILE A 441 -8.48 15.60 36.31
N VAL A 442 -9.05 16.80 36.24
CA VAL A 442 -8.64 17.94 37.08
C VAL A 442 -8.93 17.68 38.57
N ARG A 443 -9.99 16.93 38.91
CA ARG A 443 -10.27 16.51 40.29
C ARG A 443 -9.39 15.34 40.77
N ARG A 444 -8.99 14.42 39.89
CA ARG A 444 -8.13 13.26 40.23
C ARG A 444 -6.65 13.60 40.33
N PHE A 445 -6.19 14.65 39.63
CA PHE A 445 -4.77 15.06 39.60
C PHE A 445 -4.48 16.38 40.36
N GLY A 446 -5.34 16.78 41.30
CA GLY A 446 -4.94 17.63 42.43
C GLY A 446 -4.23 18.95 42.10
N PHE A 447 -4.66 19.69 41.08
CA PHE A 447 -4.20 21.08 40.85
C PHE A 447 -5.20 22.11 41.39
N ALA A 448 -5.82 21.84 42.54
CA ALA A 448 -6.80 22.73 43.16
C ALA A 448 -6.18 23.87 44.00
N ASP A 449 -4.88 23.83 44.31
CA ASP A 449 -4.26 24.82 45.22
C ASP A 449 -3.41 25.90 44.55
N SER A 450 -3.13 25.84 43.24
CA SER A 450 -2.27 26.86 42.57
C SER A 450 -3.03 28.02 41.90
N MET A 451 -4.37 28.06 41.97
CA MET A 451 -5.20 29.10 41.33
C MET A 451 -5.89 30.05 42.34
N ARG A 452 -5.60 29.91 43.64
CA ARG A 452 -6.04 30.88 44.66
C ARG A 452 -5.08 32.05 44.82
N ASP A 453 -3.78 31.86 44.60
CA ASP A 453 -2.79 32.93 44.82
C ASP A 453 -2.70 33.94 43.67
N LEU A 454 -3.13 33.60 42.45
CA LEU A 454 -3.14 34.55 41.31
C LEU A 454 -4.35 35.49 41.28
N ARG A 455 -5.30 35.36 42.23
CA ARG A 455 -6.47 36.26 42.33
C ARG A 455 -6.32 37.37 43.37
N GLN A 456 -5.25 37.39 44.17
CA GLN A 456 -5.00 38.48 45.14
C GLN A 456 -4.02 39.55 44.66
N GLU A 457 -3.24 39.33 43.59
CA GLU A 457 -2.33 40.36 43.04
C GLU A 457 -2.91 41.20 41.89
N ALA A 458 -4.17 41.02 41.51
CA ALA A 458 -4.83 41.82 40.47
C ALA A 458 -5.82 42.88 41.02
N THR A 459 -5.78 43.14 42.33
CA THR A 459 -6.46 44.28 42.95
C THR A 459 -5.55 44.91 43.99
N LEU A 460 -4.63 45.75 43.53
CA LEU A 460 -4.14 46.98 44.17
C LEU A 460 -3.39 47.83 43.14
#